data_AF-A0A8J2ZUJ1-F1
#
_entry.id   AF-A0A8J2ZUJ1-F1
#
_cell.length_a   1.000
_cell.length_b   1.000
_cell.length_c   1.000
_cell.angle_alpha   90.00
_cell.angle_beta   90.00
_cell.angle_gamma   90.00
#
_symmetry.space_group_name_H-M   'P 1'
#
loop_
_entity.id
_entity.type
_entity.pdbx_description
1 polymer ?
#
loop_
_entity_poly.entity_id
_entity_poly.type
_entity_poly.pdbx_seq_one_letter_code
_entity_poly.pdbx_strand_id
1 'polypeptide(L)' 'MDKVYLKARTIKMKDELLKELILEKFEIEREYWHRKEIDWGIVTEEEIPKTMARSTSYIHDYDAFREMNALMLV' A
#
# COMPACT_ATOMS: atom_id res chain seq x y z
N MET A 1 -13.56 7.84 26.33
CA MET A 1 -12.22 7.45 25.85
C MET A 1 -12.42 6.77 24.52
N ASP A 2 -11.89 7.33 23.43
CA ASP A 2 -11.96 6.71 22.12
C ASP A 2 -11.10 5.44 22.11
N LYS A 3 -11.70 4.34 21.64
CA LYS A 3 -11.04 3.04 21.60
C LYS A 3 -10.15 3.01 20.35
N VAL A 4 -8.83 2.91 20.54
CA VAL A 4 -7.88 2.80 19.44
C VAL A 4 -7.81 1.33 19.00
N TYR A 5 -8.02 1.08 17.71
CA TYR A 5 -7.92 -0.26 17.11
C TYR A 5 -6.69 -0.31 16.21
N LEU A 6 -5.76 -1.20 16.52
CA LEU A 6 -4.60 -1.46 15.68
C LEU A 6 -4.96 -2.47 14.59
N LYS A 7 -4.56 -2.17 13.36
CA LYS A 7 -4.73 -3.03 12.18
C LYS A 7 -3.46 -3.05 11.37
N ALA A 8 -3.13 -4.20 10.80
CA ALA A 8 -2.02 -4.36 9.86
C ALA A 8 -2.59 -4.61 8.46
N ARG A 9 -2.02 -3.97 7.43
CA ARG A 9 -2.43 -4.18 6.03
C ARG A 9 -1.21 -4.28 5.14
N THR A 10 -1.19 -5.32 4.31
CA THR A 10 -0.13 -5.54 3.33
C THR A 10 -0.67 -5.23 1.94
N ILE A 11 0.03 -4.36 1.19
CA ILE A 11 -0.40 -3.93 -0.13
C ILE A 11 0.25 -4.81 -1.19
N LYS A 12 -0.55 -5.43 -2.06
CA LYS A 12 -0.07 -6.25 -3.18
C LYS A 12 -0.99 -6.20 -4.39
N MET A 13 -0.40 -6.27 -5.59
CA MET A 13 -1.20 -6.34 -6.82
C MET A 13 -1.91 -7.68 -6.91
N LYS A 14 -3.15 -7.68 -7.42
CA LYS A 14 -4.00 -8.87 -7.48
C LYS A 14 -3.36 -10.04 -8.23
N ASP A 15 -2.64 -9.76 -9.31
CA ASP A 15 -1.94 -10.75 -10.13
C ASP A 15 -0.75 -11.40 -9.42
N GLU A 16 -0.26 -10.80 -8.33
CA GLU A 16 0.83 -11.35 -7.52
C GLU A 16 0.36 -12.30 -6.41
N LEU A 17 -0.92 -12.26 -6.03
CA LEU A 17 -1.41 -12.93 -4.83
C LEU A 17 -1.26 -14.45 -4.85
N LEU A 18 -1.23 -15.05 -6.05
CA LEU A 18 -1.14 -16.50 -6.23
C LEU A 18 0.29 -17.00 -6.48
N LYS A 19 1.29 -16.10 -6.48
CA LYS A 19 2.69 -16.51 -6.60
C LYS A 19 3.08 -17.25 -5.32
N GLU A 20 3.67 -18.44 -5.47
CA GLU A 20 4.05 -19.33 -4.35
C GLU A 20 4.86 -18.60 -3.26
N LEU A 21 5.93 -17.91 -3.64
CA LEU A 21 6.75 -17.12 -2.72
C LEU A 21 5.97 -16.02 -1.97
N ILE A 22 4.92 -15.48 -2.59
CA ILE A 22 4.08 -14.45 -1.97
C ILE A 22 3.16 -15.08 -0.92
N LEU A 23 2.56 -16.24 -1.23
CA LEU A 23 1.74 -16.99 -0.28
C LEU A 23 2.53 -17.42 0.96
N GLU A 24 3.78 -17.87 0.78
CA GLU A 24 4.66 -18.21 1.91
C GLU A 24 4.91 -17.02 2.83
N LYS A 25 5.19 -15.83 2.26
CA LYS A 25 5.37 -14.60 3.02
C LYS A 25 4.09 -14.18 3.75
N PHE A 26 2.95 -14.30 3.09
CA PHE A 26 1.65 -14.01 3.69
C PHE A 26 1.35 -14.92 4.88
N GLU A 27 1.71 -16.20 4.82
CA GLU A 27 1.51 -17.11 5.94
C GLU A 27 2.36 -16.69 7.16
N ILE A 28 3.60 -16.25 6.93
CA ILE A 28 4.46 -15.72 7.99
C ILE A 28 3.85 -14.45 8.61
N GLU A 29 3.39 -13.51 7.80
CA GLU A 29 2.75 -12.28 8.28
C GLU A 29 1.45 -12.57 9.04
N ARG A 30 0.59 -13.44 8.49
CA ARG A 30 -0.66 -13.87 9.12
C ARG A 30 -0.40 -14.41 10.52
N GLU A 31 0.55 -15.34 10.65
CA GLU A 31 0.90 -15.93 11.93
C GLU A 31 1.51 -14.90 12.90
N TYR A 32 2.38 -14.02 12.41
CA TYR A 32 3.00 -12.97 13.23
C TYR A 32 1.96 -12.01 13.83
N TRP A 33 1.01 -11.54 13.03
CA TRP A 33 -0.02 -10.61 13.48
C TRP A 33 -1.11 -11.29 14.30
N HIS A 34 -1.45 -12.55 13.97
CA HIS A 34 -2.38 -13.35 14.76
C HIS A 34 -1.90 -13.50 16.21
N ARG A 35 -0.61 -13.80 16.43
CA ARG A 35 0.01 -13.89 17.77
C ARG A 35 -0.04 -12.60 18.57
N LYS A 36 -0.26 -11.46 17.91
CA LYS A 36 -0.38 -10.14 18.54
C LYS A 36 -1.82 -9.68 18.73
N GLU A 37 -2.80 -10.53 18.36
CA GLU A 37 -4.22 -10.18 18.36
C GLU A 37 -4.53 -8.94 17.50
N ILE A 38 -3.77 -8.74 16.41
CA ILE A 38 -3.94 -7.63 15.47
C ILE A 38 -4.60 -8.15 14.20
N ASP A 39 -5.68 -7.48 13.78
CA ASP A 39 -6.37 -7.74 12.52
C ASP A 39 -5.44 -7.45 11.33
N TRP A 40 -5.02 -8.50 10.63
CA TRP A 40 -4.18 -8.43 9.44
C TRP A 40 -4.98 -8.81 8.19
N GLY A 41 -4.72 -8.12 7.09
CA GLY A 41 -5.32 -8.43 5.80
C GLY A 41 -4.50 -7.86 4.65
N ILE A 42 -4.80 -8.35 3.45
CA ILE A 42 -4.16 -7.91 2.22
C ILE A 42 -5.08 -6.88 1.55
N VAL A 43 -4.49 -5.82 1.00
CA VAL A 43 -5.20 -4.80 0.22
C VAL A 43 -4.64 -4.79 -1.19
N THR A 44 -5.53 -4.86 -2.17
CA THR A 44 -5.19 -4.81 -3.59
C THR A 44 -5.49 -3.44 -4.22
N GLU A 45 -4.95 -3.22 -5.41
CA GLU A 45 -5.27 -2.06 -6.24
C GLU A 45 -6.76 -1.97 -6.59
N GLU A 46 -7.50 -3.07 -6.55
CA GLU A 46 -8.96 -3.08 -6.81
C GLU A 46 -9.76 -2.47 -5.65
N GLU A 47 -9.24 -2.49 -4.44
CA GLU A 47 -9.89 -1.96 -3.23
C GLU A 47 -9.58 -0.47 -3.02
N ILE A 48 -8.64 0.10 -3.77
CA ILE A 48 -8.27 1.51 -3.68
C ILE A 48 -9.17 2.34 -4.62
N PRO A 49 -9.86 3.38 -4.12
CA PRO A 49 -10.69 4.23 -4.96
C PRO A 49 -9.87 4.91 -6.08
N LYS A 50 -10.27 4.68 -7.34
CA LYS A 50 -9.58 5.25 -8.51
C LYS A 50 -9.47 6.77 -8.49
N THR A 51 -10.46 7.46 -7.94
CA THR A 51 -10.42 8.92 -7.77
C THR A 51 -9.27 9.34 -6.87
N MET A 52 -9.08 8.65 -5.73
CA MET A 52 -7.99 8.92 -4.80
C MET A 52 -6.64 8.60 -5.44
N ALA A 53 -6.52 7.43 -6.08
CA ALA A 53 -5.29 7.05 -6.79
C ALA A 53 -4.90 8.07 -7.88
N ARG A 54 -5.89 8.58 -8.62
CA ARG A 54 -5.68 9.60 -9.65
C ARG A 54 -5.27 10.95 -9.07
N SER A 55 -5.89 11.39 -7.97
CA SER A 55 -5.47 12.60 -7.26
C SER A 55 -4.01 12.52 -6.80
N THR A 56 -3.60 11.37 -6.28
CA THR A 56 -2.21 11.12 -5.89
C THR A 56 -1.26 11.16 -7.10
N SER A 57 -1.67 10.58 -8.24
CA SER A 57 -0.89 10.66 -9.49
C SER A 57 -0.62 12.10 -9.91
N TYR A 58 -1.64 12.98 -9.86
CA TYR A 58 -1.46 14.38 -10.25
C TYR A 58 -0.45 15.13 -9.38
N ILE A 59 -0.40 14.82 -8.08
CA ILE A 59 0.57 15.42 -7.17
C ILE A 59 1.99 14.94 -7.54
N HIS A 60 2.16 13.64 -7.77
CA HIS A 60 3.46 13.08 -8.17
C HIS A 60 3.95 13.63 -9.51
N ASP A 61 3.07 13.76 -10.50
CA ASP A 61 3.40 14.33 -11.81
C ASP A 61 3.85 15.80 -11.68
N TYR A 62 3.18 16.56 -10.81
CA TYR A 62 3.51 17.95 -10.54
C TYR A 62 4.86 18.09 -9.81
N ASP A 63 5.13 17.24 -8.81
CA ASP A 63 6.40 17.24 -8.08
C ASP A 63 7.57 16.86 -9.00
N ALA A 64 7.40 15.82 -9.82
CA ALA A 64 8.40 15.43 -10.82
C ALA A 64 8.64 16.54 -11.85
N PHE A 65 7.57 17.22 -12.30
CA PHE A 65 7.68 18.38 -13.18
C PHE A 65 8.43 19.54 -12.52
N ARG A 66 8.21 19.80 -11.22
CA ARG A 66 8.94 20.84 -10.48
C ARG A 66 10.42 20.54 -10.32
N GLU A 67 10.80 19.30 -10.02
CA GLU A 67 12.21 18.90 -9.94
C GLU A 67 12.91 19.06 -11.29
N MET A 68 12.25 18.65 -12.38
CA MET A 68 12.77 18.83 -13.74
C MET A 68 12.93 20.32 -14.11
N ASN A 69 11.98 21.18 -13.72
CA ASN A 69 12.08 22.62 -13.97
C ASN A 69 13.15 23.30 -13.10
N ALA A 70 13.36 22.84 -11.87
CA ALA A 70 14.42 23.35 -11.00
C ALA A 70 15.82 23.08 -11.57
N LEU A 71 16.00 21.96 -12.28
CA LEU A 71 17.25 21.62 -12.98
C LEU A 71 17.46 22.40 -14.29
N MET A 72 16.38 22.90 -14.92
CA MET A 72 16.45 23.71 -16.14
C MET A 72 16.62 25.21 -15.90
N LEU A 73 16.54 25.67 -14.65
CA LEU A 73 16.69 27.08 -14.26
C LEU A 73 18.05 27.41 -13.62
N VAL A 74 19.07 26.56 -13.83
CA VAL A 74 20.47 26.82 -13.45
C VAL A 74 21.34 26.95 -14.70
#